data_AF-A0A7S3KSW8-F1
#
_entry.id   AF-A0A7S3KSW8-F1
#
_cell.length_a   1.000
_cell.length_b   1.000
_cell.length_c   1.000
_cell.angle_alpha   90.00
_cell.angle_beta   90.00
_cell.angle_gamma   90.00
#
_symmetry.space_group_name_H-M   'P 1'
#
loop_
_entity.id
_entity.type
_entity.pdbx_description
1 polymer ?
#
loop_
_entity_poly.entity_id
_entity_poly.type
_entity_poly.pdbx_seq_one_letter_code
_entity_poly.pdbx_strand_id
1 'polypeptide(L)'
;MNKAKHRMKGLYARGKSLNTRYTYNFSYNNGRPSTSPETSQRSFLNQMTSQHLNQEQLKYLEAEPILQNHQSLIKKLVPLRYKEVLRDCIAEYGRRGNFIRIYPSKGTNIYDKFFKSYRPLNHFLYKCLFTEDIIPKVIEDKNPLPNGYVPEAVMTKHLASAQNSAGLITSPKISDKARREPKPENLKISKSVPKKKTREPPLEKESKKSKVLITGDDVLIEYVSRTITGLKKLASSEIHFDIERVVELFIGYYVWHTPDLKEAKPQAKLWERLEARLQEMRERRKRLVKSVYKKEGRLGEFEKGYAKMASQKLGVLNNFNSIKLEEMLRNSQK
;
A
#
# COMPACT_ATOMS: atom_id res chain seq x y z
N MET A 1 20.08 57.02 -12.66
CA MET A 1 20.02 56.01 -13.74
C MET A 1 19.52 54.69 -13.17
N ASN A 2 18.26 54.35 -13.46
CA ASN A 2 17.58 53.13 -13.03
C ASN A 2 17.47 52.17 -14.21
N LYS A 3 18.01 50.96 -14.13
CA LYS A 3 17.69 49.82 -15.04
C LYS A 3 18.30 48.52 -14.52
N ALA A 4 17.55 47.80 -13.67
CA ALA A 4 17.77 46.37 -13.41
C ALA A 4 16.53 45.74 -12.72
N LYS A 5 15.40 45.74 -13.42
CA LYS A 5 14.23 44.95 -13.03
C LYS A 5 13.66 44.30 -14.29
N HIS A 6 14.08 43.06 -14.59
CA HIS A 6 13.30 42.06 -15.34
C HIS A 6 14.15 40.83 -15.63
N ARG A 7 14.07 39.79 -14.78
CA ARG A 7 14.29 38.40 -15.21
C ARG A 7 13.90 37.36 -14.17
N MET A 8 12.61 37.28 -13.80
CA MET A 8 12.08 36.08 -13.15
C MET A 8 10.57 35.95 -13.43
N LYS A 9 10.23 35.23 -14.51
CA LYS A 9 8.88 34.67 -14.72
C LYS A 9 9.01 33.47 -15.65
N GLY A 10 8.63 32.29 -15.15
CA GLY A 10 8.28 31.15 -15.99
C GLY A 10 8.97 29.82 -15.66
N LEU A 11 8.60 29.17 -14.55
CA LEU A 11 8.86 27.73 -14.36
C LEU A 11 7.74 26.95 -13.63
N TYR A 12 6.52 27.48 -13.56
CA TYR A 12 5.38 26.75 -13.00
C TYR A 12 4.15 26.83 -13.91
N ALA A 13 4.10 25.97 -14.93
CA ALA A 13 2.85 25.60 -15.62
C ALA A 13 3.06 24.43 -16.60
N ARG A 14 2.96 23.18 -16.16
CA ARG A 14 2.48 22.07 -17.03
C ARG A 14 2.04 20.83 -16.24
N GLY A 15 0.96 20.95 -15.47
CA GLY A 15 0.16 19.78 -15.09
C GLY A 15 -0.89 19.52 -16.17
N LYS A 16 -0.80 18.40 -16.88
CA LYS A 16 -1.90 17.87 -17.71
C LYS A 16 -2.31 16.51 -17.15
N SER A 17 -3.48 16.48 -16.53
CA SER A 17 -4.16 15.29 -16.03
C SER A 17 -4.67 14.44 -17.18
N LEU A 18 -4.17 13.21 -17.29
CA LEU A 18 -4.76 12.14 -18.09
C LEU A 18 -5.74 11.37 -17.20
N ASN A 19 -7.00 11.78 -17.17
CA ASN A 19 -8.05 10.94 -16.61
C ASN A 19 -9.39 11.27 -17.26
N THR A 20 -9.74 10.56 -18.35
CA THR A 20 -11.12 10.29 -18.79
C THR A 20 -11.09 9.53 -20.12
N ARG A 21 -11.36 8.21 -20.08
CA ARG A 21 -12.09 7.47 -21.13
C ARG A 21 -12.24 5.99 -20.72
N TYR A 22 -13.32 5.70 -20.02
CA TYR A 22 -13.96 4.39 -20.05
C TYR A 22 -15.47 4.63 -20.17
N THR A 23 -15.95 4.75 -21.40
CA THR A 23 -17.36 4.63 -21.74
C THR A 23 -17.48 3.42 -22.66
N TYR A 24 -17.96 2.32 -22.11
CA TYR A 24 -18.28 1.09 -22.85
C TYR A 24 -19.60 1.31 -23.61
N ASN A 25 -19.54 1.33 -24.94
CA ASN A 25 -20.73 1.29 -25.79
C ASN A 25 -21.09 -0.16 -26.12
N PHE A 26 -22.28 -0.59 -25.69
CA PHE A 26 -22.93 -1.83 -26.11
C PHE A 26 -23.86 -1.48 -27.28
N SER A 27 -23.54 -1.90 -28.50
CA SER A 27 -24.45 -1.80 -29.65
C SER A 27 -24.79 -3.21 -30.12
N TYR A 28 -26.07 -3.57 -30.01
CA TYR A 28 -26.61 -4.81 -30.57
C TYR A 28 -26.82 -4.59 -32.07
N ASN A 29 -25.93 -5.19 -32.87
CA ASN A 29 -26.03 -5.16 -34.32
C ASN A 29 -26.96 -6.29 -34.78
N ASN A 30 -28.22 -5.95 -35.06
CA ASN A 30 -29.13 -6.79 -35.82
C ASN A 30 -29.16 -6.28 -37.26
N GLY A 31 -28.76 -7.11 -38.23
CA GLY A 31 -29.28 -6.97 -39.60
C GLY A 31 -28.29 -7.13 -40.75
N ARG A 32 -28.64 -8.08 -41.62
CA ARG A 32 -28.45 -8.18 -43.08
C ARG A 32 -27.03 -8.30 -43.66
N PRO A 33 -26.77 -9.35 -44.46
CA PRO A 33 -25.55 -9.44 -45.26
C PRO A 33 -25.66 -8.51 -46.46
N SER A 34 -24.91 -7.40 -46.49
CA SER A 34 -24.65 -6.65 -47.73
C SER A 34 -23.34 -7.14 -48.32
N THR A 35 -23.40 -7.76 -49.50
CA THR A 35 -22.23 -8.15 -50.30
C THR A 35 -21.66 -6.93 -51.01
N SER A 36 -20.83 -6.15 -50.32
CA SER A 36 -20.00 -5.09 -50.90
C SER A 36 -18.52 -5.52 -50.89
N PRO A 37 -17.75 -5.34 -51.98
CA PRO A 37 -16.33 -5.70 -52.07
C PRO A 37 -15.43 -4.96 -51.07
N GLU A 38 -15.89 -3.86 -50.47
CA GLU A 38 -15.15 -3.13 -49.42
C GLU A 38 -15.06 -3.89 -48.08
N THR A 39 -15.86 -4.95 -47.90
CA THR A 39 -15.88 -5.73 -46.67
C THR A 39 -14.60 -6.55 -46.48
N SER A 40 -13.96 -6.99 -47.56
CA SER A 40 -12.76 -7.83 -47.50
C SER A 40 -11.52 -7.07 -47.03
N GLN A 41 -11.39 -5.77 -47.34
CA GLN A 41 -10.25 -4.97 -46.85
C GLN A 41 -10.42 -4.56 -45.37
N ARG A 42 -11.64 -4.30 -44.91
CA ARG A 42 -11.92 -4.04 -43.48
C ARG A 42 -11.67 -5.28 -42.60
N SER A 43 -11.91 -6.48 -43.11
CA SER A 43 -11.59 -7.73 -42.41
C SER A 43 -10.11 -7.83 -42.07
N PHE A 44 -9.22 -7.46 -43.00
CA PHE A 44 -7.78 -7.56 -42.82
C PHE A 44 -7.25 -6.55 -41.79
N LEU A 45 -7.72 -5.30 -41.85
CA LEU A 45 -7.37 -4.25 -40.89
C LEU A 45 -7.82 -4.58 -39.46
N ASN A 46 -9.03 -5.11 -39.28
CA ASN A 46 -9.55 -5.55 -37.97
C ASN A 46 -8.77 -6.75 -37.41
N GLN A 47 -8.27 -7.63 -38.28
CA GLN A 47 -7.45 -8.77 -37.87
C GLN A 47 -6.06 -8.31 -37.38
N MET A 48 -5.42 -7.37 -38.06
CA MET A 48 -4.13 -6.81 -37.64
C MET A 48 -4.22 -6.01 -36.32
N THR A 49 -5.27 -5.20 -36.14
CA THR A 49 -5.44 -4.44 -34.89
C THR A 49 -5.72 -5.36 -33.70
N SER A 50 -6.48 -6.44 -33.90
CA SER A 50 -6.76 -7.42 -32.85
C SER A 50 -5.50 -8.20 -32.43
N GLN A 51 -4.59 -8.50 -33.37
CA GLN A 51 -3.33 -9.17 -33.05
C GLN A 51 -2.37 -8.27 -32.26
N HIS A 52 -2.24 -6.99 -32.63
CA HIS A 52 -1.39 -6.05 -31.92
C HIS A 52 -1.89 -5.77 -30.49
N LEU A 53 -3.21 -5.61 -30.32
CA LEU A 53 -3.83 -5.40 -29.00
C LEU A 53 -3.61 -6.60 -28.07
N ASN A 54 -3.70 -7.82 -28.61
CA ASN A 54 -3.45 -9.03 -27.85
C ASN A 54 -1.97 -9.16 -27.41
N GLN A 55 -1.01 -8.74 -28.24
CA GLN A 55 0.41 -8.74 -27.88
C GLN A 55 0.75 -7.72 -26.78
N GLU A 56 0.20 -6.51 -26.82
CA GLU A 56 0.41 -5.53 -25.75
C GLU A 56 -0.21 -5.99 -24.43
N GLN A 57 -1.41 -6.60 -24.48
CA GLN A 57 -2.07 -7.15 -23.29
C GLN A 57 -1.27 -8.31 -22.68
N LEU A 58 -0.57 -9.11 -23.50
CA LEU A 58 0.37 -10.14 -23.06
C LEU A 58 1.57 -9.57 -22.30
N LYS A 59 2.15 -8.46 -22.77
CA LYS A 59 3.27 -7.80 -22.07
C LYS A 59 2.89 -7.30 -20.68
N TYR A 60 1.68 -6.75 -20.51
CA TYR A 60 1.17 -6.35 -19.19
C TYR A 60 0.90 -7.54 -18.26
N LEU A 61 0.57 -8.72 -18.81
CA LEU A 61 0.36 -9.94 -18.03
C LEU A 61 1.66 -10.56 -17.53
N GLU A 62 2.75 -10.42 -18.28
CA GLU A 62 4.07 -10.96 -17.94
C GLU A 62 4.80 -10.17 -16.84
N ALA A 63 4.33 -8.95 -16.53
CA ALA A 63 4.90 -8.07 -15.52
C ALA A 63 4.52 -8.41 -14.06
N GLU A 64 3.48 -9.24 -13.85
CA GLU A 64 3.02 -9.63 -12.51
C GLU A 64 3.77 -10.88 -12.02
N PRO A 65 4.52 -10.82 -10.89
CA PRO A 65 5.39 -11.92 -10.45
C PRO A 65 4.64 -13.23 -10.16
N ILE A 66 3.41 -13.13 -9.66
CA ILE A 66 2.56 -14.29 -9.33
C ILE A 66 2.12 -15.03 -10.60
N LEU A 67 2.02 -14.30 -11.71
CA LEU A 67 1.56 -14.79 -13.01
C LEU A 67 2.69 -15.34 -13.87
N GLN A 68 3.96 -15.03 -13.56
CA GLN A 68 5.12 -15.55 -14.27
C GLN A 68 5.21 -17.09 -14.24
N ASN A 69 4.80 -17.71 -13.14
CA ASN A 69 4.75 -19.17 -13.02
C ASN A 69 3.64 -19.82 -13.87
N HIS A 70 2.75 -19.02 -14.45
CA HIS A 70 1.55 -19.49 -15.18
C HIS A 70 1.44 -18.89 -16.59
N GLN A 71 2.57 -18.47 -17.19
CA GLN A 71 2.62 -17.83 -18.52
C GLN A 71 1.92 -18.65 -19.63
N SER A 72 2.05 -19.98 -19.62
CA SER A 72 1.41 -20.86 -20.60
C SER A 72 -0.12 -20.85 -20.49
N LEU A 73 -0.63 -20.73 -19.26
CA LEU A 73 -2.06 -20.65 -18.94
C LEU A 73 -2.61 -19.29 -19.39
N ILE A 74 -1.91 -18.22 -19.03
CA ILE A 74 -2.27 -16.86 -19.41
C ILE A 74 -2.34 -16.72 -20.92
N LYS A 75 -1.37 -17.27 -21.67
CA LYS A 75 -1.38 -17.28 -23.13
C LYS A 75 -2.62 -17.98 -23.71
N LYS A 76 -3.12 -19.03 -23.07
CA LYS A 76 -4.38 -19.70 -23.43
C LYS A 76 -5.63 -18.91 -23.03
N LEU A 77 -5.52 -18.04 -22.02
CA LEU A 77 -6.61 -17.20 -21.51
C LEU A 77 -6.74 -15.84 -22.24
N VAL A 78 -5.71 -15.40 -22.98
CA VAL A 78 -5.69 -14.15 -23.78
C VAL A 78 -6.90 -13.97 -24.72
N PRO A 79 -7.40 -15.00 -25.43
CA PRO A 79 -8.57 -14.85 -26.29
C PRO A 79 -9.90 -14.78 -25.51
N LEU A 80 -9.90 -15.00 -24.19
CA LEU A 80 -11.14 -15.06 -23.42
C LEU A 80 -11.68 -13.68 -23.12
N ARG A 81 -12.97 -13.51 -23.35
CA ARG A 81 -13.75 -12.29 -23.12
C ARG A 81 -13.64 -11.71 -21.70
N TYR A 82 -13.26 -12.53 -20.72
CA TYR A 82 -13.26 -12.19 -19.29
C TYR A 82 -11.86 -12.22 -18.64
N LYS A 83 -10.79 -12.08 -19.41
CA LYS A 83 -9.41 -12.23 -18.92
C LYS A 83 -9.01 -11.25 -17.81
N GLU A 84 -9.51 -10.01 -17.85
CA GLU A 84 -9.22 -9.00 -16.83
C GLU A 84 -9.85 -9.40 -15.49
N VAL A 85 -11.11 -9.82 -15.51
CA VAL A 85 -11.79 -10.30 -14.30
C VAL A 85 -11.10 -11.53 -13.72
N LEU A 86 -10.66 -12.47 -14.58
CA LEU A 86 -9.91 -13.64 -14.11
C LEU A 86 -8.56 -13.25 -13.49
N ARG A 87 -7.87 -12.26 -14.05
CA ARG A 87 -6.63 -11.70 -13.49
C ARG A 87 -6.86 -11.14 -12.09
N ASP A 88 -7.91 -10.33 -11.92
CA ASP A 88 -8.26 -9.76 -10.62
C ASP A 88 -8.60 -10.85 -9.60
N CYS A 89 -9.28 -11.91 -10.03
CA CYS A 89 -9.61 -13.05 -9.17
C CYS A 89 -8.35 -13.82 -8.73
N ILE A 90 -7.37 -14.02 -9.63
CA ILE A 90 -6.10 -14.68 -9.29
C ILE A 90 -5.27 -13.79 -8.34
N ALA A 91 -5.21 -12.49 -8.61
CA ALA A 91 -4.51 -11.53 -7.74
C ALA A 91 -5.17 -11.43 -6.35
N GLU A 92 -6.50 -11.48 -6.27
CA GLU A 92 -7.24 -11.58 -5.02
C GLU A 92 -6.95 -12.89 -4.28
N TYR A 93 -6.90 -14.01 -5.01
CA TYR A 93 -6.54 -15.31 -4.43
C TYR A 93 -5.13 -15.30 -3.82
N GLY A 94 -4.19 -14.55 -4.40
CA GLY A 94 -2.85 -14.34 -3.84
C GLY A 94 -2.81 -13.50 -2.56
N ARG A 95 -3.83 -12.67 -2.29
CA ARG A 95 -3.94 -11.81 -1.10
C ARG A 95 -4.67 -12.47 0.07
N ARG A 96 -4.69 -13.82 0.11
CA ARG A 96 -5.31 -14.60 1.20
C ARG A 96 -4.76 -14.15 2.56
N GLY A 97 -5.66 -13.91 3.52
CA GLY A 97 -5.32 -13.50 4.89
C GLY A 97 -6.28 -12.46 5.47
N ASN A 98 -6.79 -11.53 4.63
CA ASN A 98 -7.73 -10.49 5.06
C ASN A 98 -9.15 -10.64 4.48
N PHE A 99 -9.27 -11.31 3.33
CA PHE A 99 -10.55 -11.50 2.64
C PHE A 99 -10.68 -12.95 2.19
N ILE A 100 -11.90 -13.48 2.35
CA ILE A 100 -12.27 -14.82 1.89
C ILE A 100 -13.33 -14.64 0.81
N ARG A 101 -13.01 -15.13 -0.40
CA ARG A 101 -13.98 -15.20 -1.48
C ARG A 101 -15.02 -16.28 -1.18
N ILE A 102 -16.27 -15.87 -1.01
CA ILE A 102 -17.38 -16.78 -0.76
C ILE A 102 -18.04 -17.29 -2.05
N TYR A 103 -17.99 -16.54 -3.16
CA TYR A 103 -18.55 -16.96 -4.45
C TYR A 103 -17.89 -16.20 -5.63
N PRO A 104 -17.58 -16.85 -6.77
CA PRO A 104 -17.51 -18.29 -6.95
C PRO A 104 -16.35 -18.87 -6.12
N SER A 105 -16.63 -19.94 -5.39
CA SER A 105 -15.67 -20.74 -4.61
C SER A 105 -15.99 -22.24 -4.73
N LYS A 106 -15.09 -23.14 -4.33
CA LYS A 106 -15.28 -24.60 -4.47
C LYS A 106 -16.61 -25.06 -3.84
N GLY A 107 -17.43 -25.80 -4.60
CA GLY A 107 -18.73 -26.32 -4.14
C GLY A 107 -19.90 -25.32 -4.18
N THR A 108 -19.67 -24.07 -4.62
CA THR A 108 -20.72 -23.05 -4.67
C THR A 108 -21.56 -23.04 -5.94
N ASN A 109 -21.31 -23.96 -6.87
CA ASN A 109 -22.16 -24.19 -8.04
C ASN A 109 -23.61 -24.53 -7.67
N ILE A 110 -23.85 -25.09 -6.48
CA ILE A 110 -25.21 -25.37 -5.98
C ILE A 110 -26.06 -24.11 -5.83
N TYR A 111 -25.43 -22.94 -5.72
CA TYR A 111 -26.14 -21.67 -5.55
C TYR A 111 -26.63 -21.09 -6.88
N ASP A 112 -26.20 -21.64 -8.02
CA ASP A 112 -26.56 -21.11 -9.33
C ASP A 112 -28.07 -21.13 -9.58
N LYS A 113 -28.78 -22.10 -9.00
CA LYS A 113 -30.24 -22.22 -9.04
C LYS A 113 -31.01 -21.08 -8.36
N PHE A 114 -30.36 -20.32 -7.47
CA PHE A 114 -30.99 -19.21 -6.76
C PHE A 114 -30.88 -17.87 -7.51
N PHE A 115 -30.11 -17.81 -8.60
CA PHE A 115 -30.09 -16.60 -9.44
C PHE A 115 -31.23 -16.63 -10.45
N LYS A 116 -31.96 -15.50 -10.55
CA LYS A 116 -33.03 -15.33 -11.56
C LYS A 116 -32.53 -15.39 -13.01
N SER A 117 -31.25 -15.07 -13.24
CA SER A 117 -30.64 -15.01 -14.56
C SER A 117 -29.31 -15.73 -14.59
N TYR A 118 -29.01 -16.42 -15.70
CA TYR A 118 -27.72 -17.05 -15.91
C TYR A 118 -26.57 -16.03 -15.85
N ARG A 119 -25.52 -16.35 -15.07
CA ARG A 119 -24.35 -15.48 -14.86
C ARG A 119 -23.12 -16.10 -15.53
N PRO A 120 -22.91 -15.88 -16.84
CA PRO A 120 -21.84 -16.54 -17.59
C PRO A 120 -20.45 -16.24 -17.05
N LEU A 121 -20.24 -15.04 -16.49
CA LEU A 121 -18.97 -14.66 -15.87
C LEU A 121 -18.65 -15.51 -14.63
N ASN A 122 -19.63 -15.73 -13.77
CA ASN A 122 -19.43 -16.49 -12.53
C ASN A 122 -19.17 -17.96 -12.85
N HIS A 123 -19.93 -18.52 -13.79
CA HIS A 123 -19.70 -19.88 -14.31
C HIS A 123 -18.32 -20.03 -14.94
N PHE A 124 -17.91 -19.04 -15.73
CA PHE A 124 -16.58 -18.98 -16.33
C PHE A 124 -15.47 -18.97 -15.27
N LEU A 125 -15.57 -18.07 -14.29
CA LEU A 125 -14.61 -17.98 -13.18
C LEU A 125 -14.58 -19.28 -12.36
N TYR A 126 -15.73 -19.88 -12.09
CA TYR A 126 -15.82 -21.15 -11.38
C TYR A 126 -15.11 -22.27 -12.14
N LYS A 127 -15.33 -22.37 -13.45
CA LYS A 127 -14.65 -23.34 -14.32
C LYS A 127 -13.14 -23.11 -14.33
N CYS A 128 -12.71 -21.88 -14.55
CA CYS A 128 -11.29 -21.55 -14.56
C CYS A 128 -10.62 -21.90 -13.23
N LEU A 129 -11.20 -21.48 -12.10
CA LEU A 129 -10.54 -21.56 -10.79
C LEU A 129 -10.69 -22.91 -10.09
N PHE A 130 -11.78 -23.65 -10.32
CA PHE A 130 -12.15 -24.79 -9.48
C PHE A 130 -12.53 -26.07 -10.22
N THR A 131 -12.61 -26.06 -11.57
CA THR A 131 -12.77 -27.31 -12.33
C THR A 131 -11.42 -27.76 -12.88
N GLU A 132 -11.21 -29.08 -12.92
CA GLU A 132 -9.98 -29.75 -13.36
C GLU A 132 -9.56 -29.43 -14.80
N ASP A 133 -10.47 -28.83 -15.56
CA ASP A 133 -10.28 -28.50 -16.96
C ASP A 133 -9.21 -27.42 -17.20
N ILE A 134 -8.90 -26.54 -16.23
CA ILE A 134 -8.10 -25.33 -16.48
C ILE A 134 -6.95 -25.09 -15.48
N ILE A 135 -7.17 -25.18 -14.15
CA ILE A 135 -6.17 -24.77 -13.13
C ILE A 135 -5.67 -25.89 -12.19
N PRO A 136 -6.44 -26.92 -11.79
CA PRO A 136 -6.01 -27.86 -10.75
C PRO A 136 -4.70 -28.63 -11.01
N LYS A 137 -4.30 -28.85 -12.26
CA LYS A 137 -2.98 -29.43 -12.60
C LYS A 137 -1.77 -28.55 -12.21
N VAL A 138 -1.99 -27.35 -11.71
CA VAL A 138 -0.97 -26.33 -11.48
C VAL A 138 -0.77 -26.02 -10.00
N ILE A 139 -1.76 -26.34 -9.16
CA ILE A 139 -1.73 -26.09 -7.71
C ILE A 139 -1.21 -27.32 -6.94
N GLU A 140 -1.38 -28.53 -7.50
CA GLU A 140 -0.98 -29.77 -6.83
C GLU A 140 0.54 -30.02 -6.82
N ASP A 141 1.32 -29.35 -7.68
CA ASP A 141 2.75 -29.66 -7.84
C ASP A 141 3.69 -29.01 -6.81
N LYS A 142 3.25 -28.07 -5.96
CA LYS A 142 4.13 -27.46 -4.95
C LYS A 142 3.41 -27.17 -3.63
N ASN A 143 3.69 -28.04 -2.66
CA ASN A 143 3.24 -28.06 -1.27
C ASN A 143 1.85 -28.69 -1.06
N PRO A 144 1.76 -29.95 -0.57
CA PRO A 144 0.55 -30.39 0.07
C PRO A 144 0.24 -29.39 1.19
N LEU A 145 -0.97 -28.81 1.14
CA LEU A 145 -1.50 -28.04 2.25
C LEU A 145 -1.27 -28.84 3.54
N PRO A 146 -0.78 -28.23 4.63
CA PRO A 146 -0.84 -28.89 5.93
C PRO A 146 -2.29 -29.25 6.19
N ASN A 147 -2.53 -30.53 6.45
CA ASN A 147 -3.83 -31.16 6.68
C ASN A 147 -4.91 -30.22 7.24
N GLY A 148 -6.05 -30.21 6.55
CA GLY A 148 -7.36 -30.15 7.20
C GLY A 148 -7.79 -28.80 7.77
N TYR A 149 -8.24 -27.89 6.89
CA TYR A 149 -9.39 -27.07 7.24
C TYR A 149 -10.45 -27.24 6.16
N VAL A 150 -11.30 -28.23 6.38
CA VAL A 150 -12.55 -28.43 5.63
C VAL A 150 -13.64 -27.69 6.43
N PRO A 151 -14.21 -26.56 5.97
CA PRO A 151 -15.29 -25.88 6.68
C PRO A 151 -16.66 -26.58 6.54
N GLU A 152 -16.69 -27.87 6.19
CA GLU A 152 -17.94 -28.58 5.89
C GLU A 152 -18.75 -28.93 7.15
N ALA A 153 -18.14 -28.86 8.34
CA ALA A 153 -18.81 -29.18 9.60
C ALA A 153 -19.49 -27.99 10.32
N VAL A 154 -19.33 -26.74 9.84
CA VAL A 154 -19.85 -25.55 10.55
C VAL A 154 -21.09 -24.93 9.89
N MET A 155 -21.34 -25.16 8.60
CA MET A 155 -22.56 -24.63 7.96
C MET A 155 -23.81 -25.50 8.17
N THR A 156 -23.67 -26.82 8.32
CA THR A 156 -24.81 -27.73 8.52
C THR A 156 -25.40 -27.67 9.93
N LYS A 157 -24.66 -27.18 10.93
CA LYS A 157 -25.18 -27.04 12.31
C LYS A 157 -25.99 -25.76 12.55
N HIS A 158 -25.87 -24.75 11.69
CA HIS A 158 -26.65 -23.50 11.82
C HIS A 158 -27.92 -23.43 10.95
N LEU A 159 -28.11 -24.35 9.99
CA LEU A 159 -29.39 -24.45 9.26
C LEU A 159 -30.44 -25.31 9.99
N ALA A 160 -30.01 -26.29 10.79
CA ALA A 160 -30.92 -27.14 11.57
C ALA A 160 -31.45 -26.47 12.86
N SER A 161 -30.85 -25.36 13.31
CA SER A 161 -31.31 -24.61 14.50
C SER A 161 -32.21 -23.41 14.19
N ALA A 162 -32.46 -23.10 12.90
CA ALA A 162 -33.25 -21.94 12.49
C ALA A 162 -34.72 -22.25 12.12
N GLN A 163 -35.19 -23.49 12.29
CA GLN A 163 -36.59 -23.88 11.98
C GLN A 163 -37.50 -24.05 13.21
N ASN A 164 -37.00 -23.86 14.44
CA ASN A 164 -37.79 -24.05 15.68
C ASN A 164 -37.78 -22.82 16.61
N SER A 165 -38.00 -21.61 16.08
CA SER A 165 -38.23 -20.42 16.91
C SER A 165 -39.12 -19.38 16.23
N ALA A 166 -40.35 -19.78 15.91
CA ALA A 166 -41.45 -18.83 15.74
C ALA A 166 -41.98 -18.47 17.14
N GLY A 167 -41.40 -17.43 17.75
CA GLY A 167 -41.81 -16.93 19.07
C GLY A 167 -41.51 -15.44 19.21
N LEU A 168 -42.58 -14.64 19.21
CA LEU A 168 -42.72 -13.23 19.64
C LEU A 168 -41.42 -12.40 19.80
N ILE A 169 -41.21 -11.47 18.86
CA ILE A 169 -40.34 -10.31 19.08
C ILE A 169 -41.22 -9.15 19.54
N THR A 170 -41.25 -8.88 20.84
CA THR A 170 -41.70 -7.60 21.39
C THR A 170 -40.49 -6.68 21.59
N SER A 171 -40.56 -5.49 21.01
CA SER A 171 -39.52 -4.45 21.04
C SER A 171 -39.20 -3.98 22.46
N PRO A 172 -37.93 -3.84 22.86
CA PRO A 172 -37.58 -3.20 24.12
C PRO A 172 -37.57 -1.67 23.97
N LYS A 173 -38.33 -1.00 24.84
CA LYS A 173 -38.30 0.46 25.04
C LYS A 173 -36.95 0.88 25.61
N ILE A 174 -36.24 1.74 24.89
CA ILE A 174 -35.05 2.43 25.36
C ILE A 174 -35.51 3.61 26.22
N SER A 175 -35.22 3.55 27.52
CA SER A 175 -35.45 4.65 28.45
C SER A 175 -34.21 5.55 28.52
N ASP A 176 -34.37 6.80 28.12
CA ASP A 176 -33.40 7.87 28.32
C ASP A 176 -33.21 8.15 29.83
N LYS A 177 -31.98 8.00 30.32
CA LYS A 177 -31.60 8.49 31.65
C LYS A 177 -30.32 9.30 31.59
N ALA A 178 -30.51 10.58 31.84
CA ALA A 178 -29.54 11.66 31.84
C ALA A 178 -28.28 11.37 32.67
N ARG A 179 -27.10 11.60 32.06
CA ARG A 179 -25.82 11.69 32.76
C ARG A 179 -25.35 13.14 32.74
N ARG A 180 -25.35 13.76 33.93
CA ARG A 180 -24.92 15.13 34.20
C ARG A 180 -23.40 15.27 34.07
N GLU A 181 -22.94 16.32 33.40
CA GLU A 181 -21.55 16.77 33.42
C GLU A 181 -21.24 17.54 34.72
N PRO A 182 -20.06 17.35 35.33
CA PRO A 182 -19.59 18.20 36.41
C PRO A 182 -18.90 19.47 35.88
N LYS A 183 -19.33 20.63 36.40
CA LYS A 183 -18.71 21.95 36.21
C LYS A 183 -17.30 22.03 36.81
N PRO A 184 -16.39 22.84 36.24
CA PRO A 184 -15.08 23.08 36.83
C PRO A 184 -15.14 24.06 38.02
N GLU A 185 -14.39 23.71 39.05
CA GLU A 185 -14.27 24.43 40.32
C GLU A 185 -13.26 25.59 40.19
N ASN A 186 -13.72 26.79 40.57
CA ASN A 186 -12.95 28.03 40.59
C ASN A 186 -11.94 28.03 41.74
N LEU A 187 -10.64 27.95 41.44
CA LEU A 187 -9.58 28.19 42.43
C LEU A 187 -9.30 29.69 42.57
N LYS A 188 -9.55 30.17 43.78
CA LYS A 188 -9.39 31.55 44.24
C LYS A 188 -7.93 31.97 44.33
N ILE A 189 -7.73 33.18 43.85
CA ILE A 189 -6.58 34.07 44.02
C ILE A 189 -6.33 34.33 45.51
N SER A 190 -5.11 34.09 45.99
CA SER A 190 -4.59 34.65 47.25
C SER A 190 -3.49 35.67 46.95
N LYS A 191 -3.69 36.88 47.48
CA LYS A 191 -2.75 38.00 47.48
C LYS A 191 -1.89 37.95 48.76
N SER A 192 -0.75 38.67 48.71
CA SER A 192 0.23 39.04 49.77
C SER A 192 1.59 38.34 49.55
N VAL A 193 2.77 38.97 49.61
CA VAL A 193 3.33 40.07 50.43
C VAL A 193 4.47 40.76 49.64
N PRO A 194 4.76 42.06 49.82
CA PRO A 194 5.88 42.73 49.15
C PRO A 194 7.21 42.49 49.88
N LYS A 195 8.15 41.76 49.25
CA LYS A 195 9.53 41.62 49.72
C LYS A 195 10.52 42.30 48.77
N LYS A 196 11.26 43.25 49.36
CA LYS A 196 12.59 43.80 49.03
C LYS A 196 13.15 43.52 47.63
N LYS A 197 13.29 44.60 46.85
CA LYS A 197 14.09 44.73 45.62
C LYS A 197 15.55 44.31 45.86
N THR A 198 15.87 43.06 45.57
CA THR A 198 17.21 42.65 45.17
C THR A 198 17.27 42.81 43.66
N ARG A 199 18.28 43.52 43.13
CA ARG A 199 18.51 43.66 41.68
C ARG A 199 18.78 42.28 41.08
N GLU A 200 17.74 41.65 40.55
CA GLU A 200 17.88 40.43 39.77
C GLU A 200 18.62 40.75 38.45
N PRO A 201 19.54 39.87 38.01
CA PRO A 201 20.22 40.01 36.73
C PRO A 201 19.16 40.02 35.60
N PRO A 202 19.42 40.76 34.51
CA PRO A 202 18.44 40.96 33.44
C PRO A 202 17.98 39.60 32.89
N LEU A 203 16.68 39.32 33.07
CA LEU A 203 15.97 38.17 32.52
C LEU A 203 16.44 37.88 31.10
N GLU A 204 17.14 36.75 30.93
CA GLU A 204 17.52 36.22 29.62
C GLU A 204 16.26 36.15 28.76
N LYS A 205 16.24 36.98 27.72
CA LYS A 205 15.14 37.00 26.75
C LYS A 205 14.96 35.59 26.22
N GLU A 206 13.83 34.96 26.53
CA GLU A 206 13.48 33.63 26.05
C GLU A 206 13.71 33.56 24.53
N SER A 207 14.76 32.85 24.12
CA SER A 207 15.08 32.71 22.71
C SER A 207 13.92 31.97 22.05
N LYS A 208 13.20 32.63 21.14
CA LYS A 208 12.07 32.05 20.39
C LYS A 208 12.48 30.66 19.88
N LYS A 209 11.81 29.62 20.39
CA LYS A 209 12.08 28.22 19.99
C LYS A 209 11.93 28.11 18.47
N SER A 210 13.05 27.95 17.77
CA SER A 210 13.05 27.82 16.31
C SER A 210 12.26 26.59 15.91
N LYS A 211 11.26 26.76 15.04
CA LYS A 211 10.43 25.66 14.51
C LYS A 211 11.34 24.64 13.82
N VAL A 212 11.38 23.41 14.34
CA VAL A 212 12.17 22.31 13.77
C VAL A 212 11.49 21.84 12.47
N LEU A 213 12.21 21.88 11.36
CA LEU A 213 11.73 21.41 10.06
C LEU A 213 12.05 19.92 9.89
N ILE A 214 11.02 19.10 9.65
CA ILE A 214 11.14 17.65 9.38
C ILE A 214 11.05 17.41 7.88
N THR A 215 12.01 16.66 7.31
CA THR A 215 12.02 16.29 5.88
C THR A 215 11.56 14.85 5.67
N GLY A 216 11.28 14.48 4.42
CA GLY A 216 10.93 13.09 4.06
C GLY A 216 12.00 12.07 4.48
N ASP A 217 13.29 12.40 4.29
CA ASP A 217 14.42 11.57 4.73
C ASP A 217 14.39 11.31 6.24
N ASP A 218 14.04 12.32 7.05
CA ASP A 218 14.00 12.16 8.50
C ASP A 218 12.90 11.15 8.91
N VAL A 219 11.74 11.23 8.24
CA VAL A 219 10.62 10.29 8.45
C VAL A 219 11.01 8.89 7.98
N LEU A 220 11.66 8.76 6.82
CA LEU A 220 12.05 7.47 6.25
C LEU A 220 13.10 6.77 7.13
N ILE A 221 14.12 7.52 7.59
CA ILE A 221 15.15 7.00 8.51
C ILE A 221 14.51 6.47 9.80
N GLU A 222 13.56 7.22 10.38
CA GLU A 222 12.87 6.79 11.60
C GLU A 222 11.99 5.56 11.34
N TYR A 223 11.22 5.55 10.25
CA TYR A 223 10.35 4.44 9.89
C TYR A 223 11.15 3.14 9.73
N VAL A 224 12.23 3.18 8.94
CA VAL A 224 13.12 2.02 8.74
C VAL A 224 13.78 1.59 10.06
N SER A 225 14.19 2.54 10.90
CA SER A 225 14.75 2.23 12.24
C SER A 225 13.77 1.47 13.13
N ARG A 226 12.48 1.82 13.10
CA ARG A 226 11.43 1.09 13.83
C ARG A 226 11.15 -0.27 13.21
N THR A 227 11.15 -0.38 11.87
CA THR A 227 11.03 -1.66 11.17
C THR A 227 12.15 -2.61 11.57
N ILE A 228 13.41 -2.16 11.59
CA ILE A 228 14.55 -2.98 12.05
C ILE A 228 14.37 -3.43 13.49
N THR A 229 13.90 -2.54 14.38
CA THR A 229 13.64 -2.89 15.78
C THR A 229 12.55 -3.95 15.90
N GLY A 230 11.50 -3.90 15.07
CA GLY A 230 10.49 -4.95 14.98
C GLY A 230 11.07 -6.27 14.48
N LEU A 231 11.84 -6.22 13.39
CA LEU A 231 12.48 -7.41 12.80
C LEU A 231 13.51 -8.07 13.74
N LYS A 232 14.22 -7.30 14.57
CA LYS A 232 15.16 -7.82 15.57
C LYS A 232 14.44 -8.60 16.69
N LYS A 233 13.17 -8.30 16.97
CA LYS A 233 12.37 -8.95 18.01
C LYS A 233 11.68 -10.23 17.53
N LEU A 234 11.46 -10.35 16.23
CA LEU A 234 10.81 -11.52 15.62
C LEU A 234 11.86 -12.59 15.31
N ALA A 235 11.52 -13.85 15.50
CA ALA A 235 12.34 -14.94 14.97
C ALA A 235 12.24 -14.96 13.43
N SER A 236 13.29 -15.38 12.72
CA SER A 236 13.29 -15.42 11.26
C SER A 236 12.13 -16.24 10.68
N SER A 237 11.68 -17.28 11.39
CA SER A 237 10.56 -18.14 11.01
C SER A 237 9.19 -17.50 11.19
N GLU A 238 9.08 -16.42 11.95
CA GLU A 238 7.81 -15.74 12.26
C GLU A 238 7.52 -14.57 11.30
N ILE A 239 8.52 -14.15 10.51
CA ILE A 239 8.36 -13.07 9.56
C ILE A 239 7.51 -13.57 8.39
N HIS A 240 6.37 -12.93 8.17
CA HIS A 240 5.52 -13.26 7.04
C HIS A 240 6.26 -13.04 5.71
N PHE A 241 6.13 -14.00 4.78
CA PHE A 241 6.83 -14.00 3.49
C PHE A 241 6.65 -12.68 2.71
N ASP A 242 5.45 -12.08 2.75
CA ASP A 242 5.21 -10.79 2.08
C ASP A 242 6.04 -9.64 2.66
N ILE A 243 6.23 -9.61 3.98
CA ILE A 243 7.04 -8.58 4.64
C ILE A 243 8.49 -8.76 4.24
N GLU A 244 8.99 -10.00 4.29
CA GLU A 244 10.35 -10.35 3.85
C GLU A 244 10.58 -9.91 2.40
N ARG A 245 9.68 -10.29 1.48
CA ARG A 245 9.75 -9.91 0.07
C ARG A 245 9.80 -8.40 -0.14
N VAL A 246 8.97 -7.62 0.56
CA VAL A 246 8.95 -6.16 0.42
C VAL A 246 10.24 -5.54 0.95
N VAL A 247 10.77 -6.05 2.07
CA VAL A 247 12.06 -5.60 2.62
C VAL A 247 13.21 -5.96 1.69
N GLU A 248 13.20 -7.14 1.08
CA GLU A 248 14.16 -7.56 0.06
C GLU A 248 14.16 -6.62 -1.16
N LEU A 249 12.97 -6.29 -1.67
CA LEU A 249 12.83 -5.30 -2.76
C LEU A 249 13.37 -3.93 -2.36
N PHE A 250 13.13 -3.50 -1.12
CA PHE A 250 13.69 -2.26 -0.61
C PHE A 250 15.22 -2.32 -0.55
N ILE A 251 15.80 -3.39 -0.02
CA ILE A 251 17.27 -3.55 0.13
C ILE A 251 17.98 -3.61 -1.24
N GLY A 252 17.35 -4.26 -2.23
CA GLY A 252 17.87 -4.42 -3.59
C GLY A 252 17.58 -3.25 -4.53
N TYR A 253 16.97 -2.17 -4.03
CA TYR A 253 16.59 -1.05 -4.88
C TYR A 253 17.81 -0.29 -5.43
N TYR A 254 17.76 0.18 -6.67
CA TYR A 254 18.93 0.76 -7.37
C TYR A 254 19.44 2.09 -6.77
N VAL A 255 18.70 2.70 -5.84
CA VAL A 255 19.08 3.97 -5.18
C VAL A 255 20.26 3.79 -4.21
N TRP A 256 20.58 2.56 -3.82
CA TRP A 256 21.68 2.28 -2.91
C TRP A 256 23.00 2.25 -3.66
N HIS A 257 24.02 2.90 -3.09
CA HIS A 257 25.34 2.96 -3.71
C HIS A 257 26.25 1.80 -3.30
N THR A 258 26.03 1.23 -2.12
CA THR A 258 26.80 0.06 -1.68
C THR A 258 26.13 -1.21 -2.20
N PRO A 259 26.90 -2.21 -2.65
CA PRO A 259 26.34 -3.53 -2.96
C PRO A 259 25.70 -4.12 -1.70
N ASP A 260 24.76 -5.04 -1.90
CA ASP A 260 24.09 -5.71 -0.79
C ASP A 260 25.10 -6.57 -0.02
N LEU A 261 24.99 -6.57 1.31
CA LEU A 261 25.81 -7.45 2.16
C LEU A 261 25.60 -8.93 1.84
N LYS A 262 24.48 -9.32 1.21
CA LYS A 262 24.26 -10.71 0.80
C LYS A 262 25.36 -11.24 -0.12
N GLU A 263 25.96 -10.38 -0.95
CA GLU A 263 27.08 -10.74 -1.83
C GLU A 263 28.35 -11.05 -1.03
N ALA A 264 28.60 -10.29 0.04
CA ALA A 264 29.79 -10.45 0.88
C ALA A 264 29.60 -11.49 2.01
N LYS A 265 28.38 -11.64 2.50
CA LYS A 265 27.98 -12.48 3.64
C LYS A 265 26.62 -13.12 3.31
N PRO A 266 26.61 -14.30 2.67
CA PRO A 266 25.36 -15.00 2.30
C PRO A 266 24.44 -15.31 3.49
N GLN A 267 25.00 -15.40 4.71
CA GLN A 267 24.29 -15.69 5.95
C GLN A 267 23.80 -14.43 6.69
N ALA A 268 23.96 -13.24 6.11
CA ALA A 268 23.51 -12.01 6.75
C ALA A 268 21.99 -12.01 6.92
N LYS A 269 21.52 -11.75 8.15
CA LYS A 269 20.10 -11.72 8.46
C LYS A 269 19.42 -10.54 7.74
N LEU A 270 18.13 -10.69 7.43
CA LEU A 270 17.35 -9.65 6.75
C LEU A 270 17.47 -8.27 7.43
N TRP A 271 17.41 -8.22 8.76
CA TRP A 271 17.52 -6.96 9.51
C TRP A 271 18.93 -6.36 9.48
N GLU A 272 20.00 -7.17 9.38
CA GLU A 272 21.39 -6.69 9.29
C GLU A 272 21.60 -5.97 7.96
N ARG A 273 21.07 -6.55 6.89
CA ARG A 273 21.09 -5.95 5.55
C ARG A 273 20.27 -4.67 5.51
N LEU A 274 19.10 -4.64 6.14
CA LEU A 274 18.28 -3.43 6.27
C LEU A 274 18.99 -2.35 7.12
N GLU A 275 19.70 -2.73 8.17
CA GLU A 275 20.49 -1.83 9.02
C GLU A 275 21.65 -1.19 8.26
N ALA A 276 22.28 -1.91 7.33
CA ALA A 276 23.27 -1.33 6.42
C ALA A 276 22.65 -0.24 5.53
N ARG A 277 21.43 -0.46 4.99
CA ARG A 277 20.71 0.57 4.22
C ARG A 277 20.35 1.78 5.09
N LEU A 278 19.93 1.56 6.33
CA LEU A 278 19.67 2.64 7.29
C LEU A 278 20.92 3.49 7.54
N GLN A 279 22.08 2.85 7.71
CA GLN A 279 23.34 3.55 7.91
C GLN A 279 23.70 4.41 6.68
N GLU A 280 23.54 3.87 5.47
CA GLU A 280 23.78 4.61 4.23
C GLU A 280 22.89 5.86 4.12
N MET A 281 21.60 5.76 4.48
CA MET A 281 20.69 6.92 4.53
C MET A 281 21.18 7.99 5.51
N ARG A 282 21.61 7.57 6.71
CA ARG A 282 22.14 8.49 7.73
C ARG A 282 23.40 9.20 7.25
N GLU A 283 24.28 8.50 6.55
CA GLU A 283 25.51 9.06 5.99
C GLU A 283 25.25 10.01 4.82
N ARG A 284 24.30 9.67 3.93
CA ARG A 284 23.84 10.58 2.87
C ARG A 284 23.29 11.87 3.46
N ARG A 285 22.41 11.79 4.45
CA ARG A 285 21.88 12.96 5.17
C ARG A 285 23.01 13.76 5.84
N LYS A 286 23.95 13.10 6.52
CA LYS A 286 25.11 13.76 7.16
C LYS A 286 25.95 14.53 6.13
N ARG A 287 26.22 13.94 4.96
CA ARG A 287 26.95 14.59 3.85
C ARG A 287 26.22 15.80 3.28
N LEU A 288 24.90 15.70 3.07
CA LEU A 288 24.08 16.81 2.59
C LEU A 288 24.14 18.00 3.55
N VAL A 289 23.93 17.77 4.85
CA VAL A 289 24.00 18.83 5.87
C VAL A 289 25.42 19.40 5.96
N LYS A 290 26.46 18.55 5.89
CA LYS A 290 27.87 19.01 5.89
C LYS A 290 28.15 19.95 4.71
N SER A 291 27.56 19.69 3.54
CA SER A 291 27.71 20.55 2.37
C SER A 291 27.11 21.96 2.58
N VAL A 292 26.01 22.05 3.33
CA VAL A 292 25.39 23.34 3.71
C VAL A 292 26.32 24.11 4.65
N TYR A 293 26.82 23.48 5.71
CA TYR A 293 27.78 24.09 6.64
C TYR A 293 29.07 24.55 5.94
N LYS A 294 29.55 23.77 4.96
CA LYS A 294 30.73 24.14 4.15
C LYS A 294 30.47 25.41 3.33
N LYS A 295 29.31 25.51 2.67
CA LYS A 295 28.93 26.70 1.88
C LYS A 295 28.77 27.95 2.73
N GLU A 296 28.36 27.80 3.99
CA GLU A 296 28.19 28.90 4.94
C GLU A 296 29.49 29.29 5.67
N GLY A 297 30.61 28.61 5.41
CA GLY A 297 31.87 28.88 6.12
C GLY A 297 31.89 28.44 7.59
N ARG A 298 30.92 27.63 8.03
CA ARG A 298 30.76 27.20 9.42
C ARG A 298 31.18 25.75 9.67
N LEU A 299 32.10 25.22 8.86
CA LEU A 299 32.44 23.79 8.88
C LEU A 299 32.98 23.32 10.25
N GLY A 300 33.65 24.20 11.02
CA GLY A 300 34.13 23.90 12.37
C GLY A 300 33.02 23.62 13.39
N GLU A 301 31.81 24.14 13.17
CA GLU A 301 30.65 23.93 14.05
C GLU A 301 29.82 22.70 13.68
N PHE A 302 30.19 22.01 12.60
CA PHE A 302 29.34 21.00 11.96
C PHE A 302 28.98 19.84 12.89
N GLU A 303 29.95 19.21 13.56
CA GLU A 303 29.68 17.99 14.34
C GLU A 303 28.72 18.29 15.51
N LYS A 304 28.94 19.40 16.23
CA LYS A 304 28.06 19.84 17.33
C LYS A 304 26.67 20.26 16.81
N GLY A 305 26.63 21.00 15.70
CA GLY A 305 25.39 21.46 15.08
C GLY A 305 24.52 20.32 14.55
N TYR A 306 25.15 19.35 13.86
CA TYR A 306 24.48 18.17 13.32
C TYR A 306 23.92 17.29 14.45
N ALA A 307 24.70 17.02 15.49
CA ALA A 307 24.24 16.22 16.63
C ALA A 307 23.02 16.86 17.31
N LYS A 308 23.08 18.18 17.58
CA LYS A 308 21.95 18.91 18.16
C LYS A 308 20.70 18.86 17.28
N MET A 309 20.86 19.12 15.98
CA MET A 309 19.76 19.07 15.01
C MET A 309 19.16 17.66 14.92
N ALA A 310 19.99 16.62 14.84
CA ALA A 310 19.55 15.23 14.76
C ALA A 310 18.74 14.83 16.00
N SER A 311 19.22 15.17 17.20
CA SER A 311 18.50 14.89 18.46
C SER A 311 17.18 15.65 18.55
N GLN A 312 17.13 16.92 18.14
CA GLN A 312 15.89 17.70 18.11
C GLN A 312 14.85 17.08 17.16
N LYS A 313 15.27 16.68 15.96
CA LYS A 313 14.38 16.03 14.99
C LYS A 313 13.89 14.68 15.50
N LEU A 314 14.77 13.88 16.09
CA LEU A 314 14.41 12.59 16.69
C LEU A 314 13.38 12.77 17.82
N GLY A 315 13.57 13.77 18.68
CA GLY A 315 12.61 14.10 19.74
C GLY A 315 11.21 14.43 19.22
N VAL A 316 11.10 15.11 18.08
CA VAL A 316 9.81 15.37 17.42
C VAL A 316 9.23 14.08 16.84
N LEU A 317 10.04 13.30 16.11
CA LEU A 317 9.60 12.08 15.43
C LEU A 317 9.17 10.96 16.40
N ASN A 318 9.78 10.90 17.58
CA ASN A 318 9.38 9.94 18.63
C ASN A 318 7.93 10.12 19.09
N ASN A 319 7.35 11.31 18.91
CA ASN A 319 5.95 11.56 19.25
C ASN A 319 4.96 11.09 18.16
N PHE A 320 5.45 10.68 16.99
CA PHE A 320 4.60 10.16 15.92
C PHE A 320 4.50 8.64 16.01
N ASN A 321 3.29 8.11 15.83
CA ASN A 321 3.07 6.67 15.71
C ASN A 321 3.37 6.19 14.27
N SER A 322 3.43 4.87 14.07
CA SER A 322 3.78 4.28 12.76
C SER A 322 2.82 4.70 11.63
N ILE A 323 1.51 4.79 11.93
CA ILE A 323 0.49 5.22 10.96
C ILE A 323 0.77 6.65 10.49
N LYS A 324 1.11 7.55 11.43
CA LYS A 324 1.39 8.95 11.10
C LYS A 324 2.66 9.10 10.28
N LEU A 325 3.71 8.35 10.61
CA LEU A 325 4.94 8.31 9.81
C LEU A 325 4.65 7.84 8.38
N GLU A 326 3.83 6.80 8.21
CA GLU A 326 3.44 6.30 6.90
C GLU A 326 2.64 7.34 6.10
N GLU A 327 1.68 8.02 6.74
CA GLU A 327 0.93 9.12 6.12
C GLU A 327 1.86 10.25 5.66
N MET A 328 2.85 10.61 6.49
CA MET A 328 3.86 11.62 6.13
C MET A 328 4.70 11.18 4.92
N LEU A 329 5.11 9.92 4.84
CA LEU A 329 5.85 9.38 3.68
C LEU A 329 5.00 9.36 2.41
N ARG A 330 3.73 8.97 2.50
CA ARG A 330 2.79 9.02 1.37
C ARG A 330 2.63 10.45 0.84
N ASN A 331 2.62 11.43 1.75
CA ASN A 331 2.50 12.84 1.40
C ASN A 331 3.80 13.47 0.90
N SER A 332 4.97 12.91 1.23
CA SER A 332 6.27 13.42 0.77
C SER A 332 6.65 12.98 -0.65
N GLN A 333 5.85 12.11 -1.27
CA GLN A 333 6.04 11.65 -2.65
C GLN A 333 5.39 12.57 -3.70
N LYS A 334 4.82 13.69 -3.28
CA LYS A 334 4.36 14.80 -4.14
C LYS A 334 5.39 15.91 -4.16
#